data_AF-A0A081P426-F1
#
_entry.id   AF-A0A081P426-F1
#
_cell.length_a   1.000
_cell.length_b   1.000
_cell.length_c   1.000
_cell.angle_alpha   90.00
_cell.angle_beta   90.00
_cell.angle_gamma   90.00
#
_symmetry.space_group_name_H-M   'P 1'
#
loop_
_entity.id
_entity.type
_entity.pdbx_description
1 polymer ?
#
loop_
_entity_poly.entity_id
_entity_poly.type
_entity_poly.pdbx_seq_one_letter_code
_entity_poly.pdbx_strand_id
1 'polypeptide(L)'
;MARIHLHLESPAPGAFIMDAVSFKKSLDGNLLYNESFEIYTGTNGIADGWTGYWHGAAGEYKVISSPVVSGNQAQQISMAGLGGLYQEVAVTGNSTYEIKGRVNITALSSGKVQLVVLYYDAAGKLLRDERSGETSLTNAWTTIGGLTTAPGNAVMARIHLHLESTAPGAFIMDAVSFKKSLDGNLLYNENFEIYTGKNGIADGWTRYGAAGDFKVVTTPVVSGSRAQQVSMAGLGGIYQEVAITGNSTYEIKGLVNITALSSGKVQMVVQYYDASGNLLSDVRPAETGLTNTWTTIGGITTAPGNAVMARIHLHLESPAPGAFIMDAVSFKKS
;
A
#
# COMPACT_ATOMS: atom_id res chain seq x y z
N MET A 1 32.00 4.24 -8.09
CA MET A 1 32.09 3.48 -6.83
C MET A 1 31.53 4.36 -5.72
N ALA A 2 30.41 3.98 -5.12
CA ALA A 2 29.88 4.71 -3.96
C ALA A 2 30.70 4.33 -2.72
N ARG A 3 31.01 5.30 -1.86
CA ARG A 3 31.71 5.10 -0.59
C ARG A 3 30.88 5.75 0.50
N ILE A 4 30.64 5.03 1.60
CA ILE A 4 30.20 5.66 2.84
C ILE A 4 31.45 6.08 3.60
N HIS A 5 31.56 7.37 3.89
CA HIS A 5 32.50 7.87 4.89
C HIS A 5 31.70 8.28 6.11
N LEU A 6 32.09 7.74 7.26
CA LEU A 6 31.55 8.12 8.56
C LEU A 6 32.62 8.97 9.22
N HIS A 7 32.28 10.21 9.53
CA HIS A 7 33.21 11.16 10.11
C HIS A 7 32.57 11.76 11.37
N LEU A 8 33.28 11.66 12.49
CA LEU A 8 32.96 12.37 13.71
C LEU A 8 33.85 13.61 13.77
N GLU A 9 33.25 14.77 13.61
CA GLU A 9 33.93 16.05 13.84
C GLU A 9 33.49 16.58 15.21
N SER A 10 34.40 16.60 16.17
CA SER A 10 34.12 17.05 17.54
C SER A 10 35.32 17.79 18.14
N PRO A 11 35.12 18.94 18.79
CA PRO A 11 36.18 19.67 19.50
C PRO A 11 36.60 18.99 20.82
N ALA A 12 35.90 17.93 21.24
CA ALA A 12 36.21 17.12 22.43
C ALA A 12 36.20 15.61 22.09
N PRO A 13 36.83 14.75 22.92
CA PRO A 13 36.76 13.29 22.72
C PRO A 13 35.29 12.83 22.71
N GLY A 14 34.89 12.17 21.63
CA GLY A 14 33.57 11.60 21.46
C GLY A 14 33.66 10.15 21.01
N ALA A 15 32.75 9.32 21.49
CA ALA A 15 32.52 7.98 20.96
C ALA A 15 31.15 8.00 20.27
N PHE A 16 31.06 7.39 19.10
CA PHE A 16 29.78 7.01 18.54
C PHE A 16 29.74 5.48 18.45
N ILE A 17 28.58 4.91 18.74
CA ILE A 17 28.29 3.51 18.50
C ILE A 17 27.42 3.48 17.25
N MET A 18 27.81 2.64 16.31
CA MET A 18 27.03 2.38 15.11
C MET A 18 26.70 0.92 15.03
N ASP A 19 25.47 0.64 14.66
CA ASP A 19 24.97 -0.69 14.38
C ASP A 19 24.23 -0.67 13.05
N ALA A 20 24.29 -1.79 12.31
CA ALA A 20 23.56 -2.03 11.07
C ALA A 20 23.65 -0.94 9.97
N VAL A 21 24.86 -0.47 9.64
CA VAL A 21 25.05 0.44 8.49
C VAL A 21 24.75 -0.30 7.19
N SER A 22 23.72 0.14 6.46
CA SER A 22 23.42 -0.38 5.12
C SER A 22 23.51 0.72 4.06
N PHE A 23 24.06 0.37 2.90
CA PHE A 23 24.01 1.17 1.68
C PHE A 23 23.27 0.38 0.61
N LYS A 24 21.99 0.69 0.40
CA LYS A 24 21.20 0.05 -0.65
C LYS A 24 20.91 1.09 -1.74
N LYS A 25 21.19 0.73 -2.99
CA LYS A 25 20.53 1.39 -4.11
C LYS A 25 19.06 0.97 -4.07
N SER A 26 18.20 1.79 -3.49
CA SER A 26 16.76 1.62 -3.64
C SER A 26 16.44 1.82 -5.13
N LEU A 27 15.96 0.74 -5.77
CA LEU A 27 15.58 0.76 -7.19
C LEU A 27 14.21 1.44 -7.39
N ASP A 28 13.41 1.53 -6.33
CA ASP A 28 12.04 2.04 -6.29
C ASP A 28 11.91 3.44 -5.67
N GLY A 29 12.99 3.99 -5.11
CA GLY A 29 13.01 5.28 -4.43
C GLY A 29 12.40 5.27 -3.01
N ASN A 30 12.12 4.09 -2.45
CA ASN A 30 11.66 3.95 -1.08
C ASN A 30 12.77 4.27 -0.08
N LEU A 31 12.46 5.11 0.90
CA LEU A 31 13.39 5.57 1.93
C LEU A 31 13.43 4.65 3.14
N LEU A 32 12.45 3.74 3.26
CA LEU A 32 12.41 2.76 4.34
C LEU A 32 13.34 1.59 4.03
N TYR A 33 14.01 1.10 5.07
CA TYR A 33 14.73 -0.16 5.07
C TYR A 33 13.81 -1.29 5.50
N ASN A 34 13.89 -2.43 4.81
CA ASN A 34 13.14 -3.64 5.12
C ASN A 34 11.64 -3.37 5.24
N GLU A 35 11.16 -2.62 4.26
CA GLU A 35 9.81 -2.10 4.10
C GLU A 35 8.76 -3.20 3.89
N SER A 36 9.20 -4.36 3.42
CA SER A 36 8.42 -5.58 3.20
C SER A 36 8.67 -6.64 4.28
N PHE A 37 9.45 -6.33 5.32
CA PHE A 37 9.69 -7.21 6.47
C PHE A 37 10.34 -8.58 6.15
N GLU A 38 11.05 -8.69 5.02
CA GLU A 38 11.71 -9.92 4.55
C GLU A 38 13.06 -10.21 5.21
N ILE A 39 13.48 -9.36 6.15
CA ILE A 39 14.74 -9.50 6.88
C ILE A 39 14.42 -9.53 8.37
N TYR A 40 14.72 -10.66 9.01
CA TYR A 40 14.58 -10.82 10.45
C TYR A 40 15.69 -11.74 10.97
N THR A 41 16.62 -11.16 11.73
CA THR A 41 17.75 -11.89 12.33
C THR A 41 17.66 -11.97 13.85
N GLY A 42 16.71 -11.24 14.45
CA GLY A 42 16.51 -11.16 15.89
C GLY A 42 15.63 -12.27 16.48
N THR A 43 15.30 -12.11 17.77
CA THR A 43 14.38 -12.98 18.54
C THR A 43 13.22 -12.21 19.18
N ASN A 44 13.16 -10.89 19.01
CA ASN A 44 12.16 -10.00 19.60
C ASN A 44 10.87 -9.86 18.77
N GLY A 45 10.79 -10.54 17.61
CA GLY A 45 9.64 -10.52 16.71
C GLY A 45 9.47 -9.23 15.91
N ILE A 46 10.45 -8.33 15.93
CA ILE A 46 10.46 -7.09 15.15
C ILE A 46 11.44 -7.26 13.98
N ALA A 47 10.97 -7.02 12.77
CA ALA A 47 11.81 -7.08 11.57
C ALA A 47 12.99 -6.09 11.65
N ASP A 48 14.13 -6.48 11.05
CA ASP A 48 15.37 -5.71 11.16
C ASP A 48 15.20 -4.27 10.64
N GLY A 49 15.72 -3.29 11.38
CA GLY A 49 15.64 -1.86 11.05
C GLY A 49 14.35 -1.15 11.49
N TRP A 50 13.40 -1.86 12.11
CA TRP A 50 12.24 -1.27 12.75
C TRP A 50 12.41 -1.19 14.27
N THR A 51 11.79 -0.18 14.89
CA THR A 51 11.80 -0.01 16.34
C THR A 51 10.38 -0.07 16.90
N GLY A 52 10.16 -0.93 17.89
CA GLY A 52 8.88 -1.01 18.61
C GLY A 52 8.70 0.10 19.63
N TYR A 53 7.47 0.55 19.79
CA TYR A 53 7.09 1.51 20.83
C TYR A 53 5.68 1.24 21.34
N TRP A 54 5.41 1.62 22.58
CA TRP A 54 4.11 1.47 23.22
C TRP A 54 3.95 2.48 24.35
N HIS A 55 2.73 2.92 24.59
CA HIS A 55 2.35 3.70 25.76
C HIS A 55 1.43 2.86 26.63
N GLY A 56 1.96 2.41 27.77
CA GLY A 56 1.26 1.52 28.69
C GLY A 56 1.72 0.08 28.55
N ALA A 57 0.80 -0.83 28.22
CA ALA A 57 1.09 -2.25 28.11
C ALA A 57 2.08 -2.53 26.97
N ALA A 58 3.01 -3.46 27.21
CA ALA A 58 3.95 -3.90 26.18
C ALA A 58 3.18 -4.57 25.02
N GLY A 59 3.60 -4.25 23.80
CA GLY A 59 3.11 -4.94 22.61
C GLY A 59 3.79 -6.28 22.38
N GLU A 60 3.08 -7.19 21.76
CA GLU A 60 3.61 -8.41 21.16
C GLU A 60 3.88 -8.18 19.67
N TYR A 61 5.06 -8.58 19.22
CA TYR A 61 5.51 -8.45 17.84
C TYR A 61 5.90 -9.83 17.31
N LYS A 62 5.56 -10.11 16.04
CA LYS A 62 5.98 -11.33 15.34
C LYS A 62 6.26 -11.02 13.88
N VAL A 63 7.39 -11.51 13.36
CA VAL A 63 7.56 -11.68 11.92
C VAL A 63 6.96 -13.03 11.55
N ILE A 64 5.93 -13.01 10.70
CA ILE A 64 5.15 -14.20 10.32
C ILE A 64 5.37 -14.52 8.85
N SER A 65 5.07 -15.75 8.44
CA SER A 65 5.16 -16.17 7.03
C SER A 65 3.81 -16.33 6.33
N SER A 66 2.71 -16.11 7.06
CA SER A 66 1.34 -16.14 6.51
C SER A 66 0.33 -15.56 7.51
N PRO A 67 -0.63 -14.73 7.07
CA PRO A 67 -0.78 -14.23 5.70
C PRO A 67 0.25 -13.14 5.36
N VAL A 68 0.61 -13.04 4.07
CA VAL A 68 1.53 -12.02 3.50
C VAL A 68 0.92 -11.43 2.22
N VAL A 69 1.30 -10.20 1.86
CA VAL A 69 0.89 -9.52 0.62
C VAL A 69 1.92 -9.70 -0.48
N SER A 70 3.20 -9.56 -0.13
CA SER A 70 4.34 -9.74 -1.01
C SER A 70 5.41 -10.56 -0.30
N GLY A 71 6.37 -11.08 -1.04
CA GLY A 71 7.46 -11.87 -0.48
C GLY A 71 7.01 -13.10 0.31
N ASN A 72 7.69 -13.37 1.43
CA ASN A 72 7.46 -14.54 2.30
C ASN A 72 7.16 -14.15 3.74
N GLN A 73 7.30 -12.88 4.12
CA GLN A 73 7.19 -12.43 5.50
C GLN A 73 6.30 -11.19 5.61
N ALA A 74 5.72 -11.02 6.79
CA ALA A 74 5.00 -9.81 7.17
C ALA A 74 5.16 -9.56 8.67
N GLN A 75 4.87 -8.34 9.11
CA GLN A 75 4.96 -7.98 10.52
C GLN A 75 3.58 -8.01 11.16
N GLN A 76 3.39 -8.87 12.15
CA GLN A 76 2.23 -8.88 13.05
C GLN A 76 2.53 -8.10 14.32
N ILE A 77 1.55 -7.33 14.78
CA ILE A 77 1.60 -6.50 15.99
C ILE A 77 0.29 -6.72 16.76
N SER A 78 0.38 -7.00 18.05
CA SER A 78 -0.77 -7.16 18.95
C SER A 78 -0.52 -6.37 20.24
N MET A 79 -1.43 -5.49 20.61
CA MET A 79 -1.30 -4.66 21.81
C MET A 79 -2.64 -4.05 22.24
N ALA A 80 -2.69 -3.52 23.45
CA ALA A 80 -3.76 -2.65 23.92
C ALA A 80 -3.22 -1.23 24.11
N GLY A 81 -4.01 -0.21 23.76
CA GLY A 81 -3.60 1.18 23.87
C GLY A 81 -2.97 1.74 22.59
N LEU A 82 -1.95 2.58 22.78
CA LEU A 82 -1.23 3.27 21.71
C LEU A 82 0.14 2.63 21.51
N GLY A 83 0.49 2.24 20.30
CA GLY A 83 1.83 1.71 20.00
C GLY A 83 2.00 1.22 18.57
N GLY A 84 3.11 0.56 18.31
CA GLY A 84 3.39 -0.07 17.03
C GLY A 84 4.87 -0.08 16.69
N LEU A 85 5.21 0.17 15.43
CA LEU A 85 6.59 0.24 14.95
C LEU A 85 6.89 1.61 14.34
N TYR A 86 8.16 1.99 14.35
CA TYR A 86 8.63 3.13 13.58
C TYR A 86 10.00 2.93 12.95
N GLN A 87 10.28 3.74 11.95
CA GLN A 87 11.60 3.96 11.39
C GLN A 87 11.82 5.45 11.15
N GLU A 88 13.06 5.91 11.27
CA GLU A 88 13.45 7.29 10.99
C GLU A 88 14.18 7.37 9.66
N VAL A 89 13.85 8.39 8.87
CA VAL A 89 14.42 8.62 7.54
C VAL A 89 14.74 10.10 7.34
N ALA A 90 15.78 10.37 6.57
CA ALA A 90 16.10 11.73 6.16
C ALA A 90 15.07 12.23 5.14
N VAL A 91 14.66 13.50 5.28
CA VAL A 91 13.76 14.18 4.34
C VAL A 91 14.29 15.55 3.97
N THR A 92 13.74 16.11 2.90
CA THR A 92 14.01 17.48 2.47
C THR A 92 12.76 18.31 2.71
N GLY A 93 12.89 19.42 3.43
CA GLY A 93 11.79 20.35 3.66
C GLY A 93 11.14 20.81 2.35
N ASN A 94 9.82 21.07 2.40
CA ASN A 94 8.95 21.37 1.25
C ASN A 94 8.86 20.27 0.19
N SER A 95 9.46 19.09 0.38
CA SER A 95 9.27 17.96 -0.52
C SER A 95 8.02 17.18 -0.16
N THR A 96 7.29 16.74 -1.20
CA THR A 96 6.15 15.84 -1.06
C THR A 96 6.60 14.38 -1.14
N TYR A 97 6.00 13.57 -0.29
CA TYR A 97 6.24 12.15 -0.15
C TYR A 97 4.91 11.40 -0.26
N GLU A 98 4.96 10.23 -0.88
CA GLU A 98 3.89 9.23 -0.82
C GLU A 98 4.24 8.22 0.26
N ILE A 99 3.31 8.02 1.19
CA ILE A 99 3.37 6.96 2.18
C ILE A 99 2.25 5.96 1.93
N LYS A 100 2.58 4.67 1.93
CA LYS A 100 1.60 3.58 1.81
C LYS A 100 1.97 2.41 2.70
N GLY A 101 0.98 1.58 2.99
CA GLY A 101 1.20 0.26 3.53
C GLY A 101 -0.06 -0.58 3.40
N ARG A 102 0.14 -1.90 3.37
CA ARG A 102 -0.95 -2.86 3.34
C ARG A 102 -1.18 -3.33 4.77
N VAL A 103 -2.43 -3.27 5.20
CA VAL A 103 -2.84 -3.62 6.57
C VAL A 103 -3.93 -4.67 6.52
N ASN A 104 -3.80 -5.70 7.33
CA ASN A 104 -4.87 -6.65 7.64
C ASN A 104 -5.10 -6.67 9.15
N ILE A 105 -6.21 -6.09 9.60
CA ILE A 105 -6.58 -6.06 11.01
C ILE A 105 -7.26 -7.39 11.36
N THR A 106 -6.61 -8.20 12.18
CA THR A 106 -7.09 -9.55 12.56
C THR A 106 -7.97 -9.53 13.81
N ALA A 107 -7.84 -8.51 14.64
CA ALA A 107 -8.72 -8.31 15.80
C ALA A 107 -8.74 -6.81 16.16
N LEU A 108 -9.91 -6.20 16.18
CA LEU A 108 -10.07 -4.82 16.67
C LEU A 108 -11.54 -4.57 16.99
N SER A 109 -11.85 -4.33 18.26
CA SER A 109 -13.22 -4.02 18.70
C SER A 109 -13.49 -2.52 18.80
N SER A 110 -12.43 -1.71 18.94
CA SER A 110 -12.47 -0.25 18.94
C SER A 110 -11.14 0.30 18.42
N GLY A 111 -11.15 1.50 17.85
CA GLY A 111 -9.92 2.16 17.40
C GLY A 111 -9.61 1.92 15.93
N LYS A 112 -8.33 2.10 15.57
CA LYS A 112 -7.85 2.11 14.18
C LYS A 112 -6.36 1.81 14.07
N VAL A 113 -5.97 1.30 12.90
CA VAL A 113 -4.57 1.26 12.47
C VAL A 113 -4.30 2.45 11.56
N GLN A 114 -3.16 3.11 11.74
CA GLN A 114 -2.80 4.34 11.04
C GLN A 114 -1.36 4.32 10.54
N LEU A 115 -1.12 5.05 9.45
CA LEU A 115 0.20 5.53 9.06
C LEU A 115 0.35 6.97 9.53
N VAL A 116 1.32 7.19 10.42
CA VAL A 116 1.59 8.51 11.00
C VAL A 116 3.01 8.95 10.63
N VAL A 117 3.15 10.21 10.23
CA VAL A 117 4.43 10.81 9.88
C VAL A 117 4.70 11.97 10.82
N LEU A 118 5.78 11.86 11.59
CA LEU A 118 6.26 12.91 12.48
C LEU A 118 7.48 13.59 11.85
N TYR A 119 7.41 14.89 11.59
CA TYR A 119 8.51 15.66 10.99
C TYR A 119 9.29 16.43 12.05
N TYR A 120 10.61 16.41 11.94
CA TYR A 120 11.51 17.06 12.89
C TYR A 120 12.52 17.96 12.18
N ASP A 121 12.90 19.05 12.85
CA ASP A 121 14.03 19.89 12.42
C ASP A 121 15.38 19.30 12.86
N ALA A 122 16.47 19.97 12.47
CA ALA A 122 17.84 19.55 12.78
C ALA A 122 18.19 19.59 14.28
N ALA A 123 17.38 20.29 15.10
CA ALA A 123 17.53 20.29 16.55
C ALA A 123 16.73 19.15 17.23
N GLY A 124 16.06 18.30 16.44
CA GLY A 124 15.20 17.23 16.95
C GLY A 124 13.85 17.73 17.47
N LYS A 125 13.45 18.96 17.17
CA LYS A 125 12.13 19.49 17.56
C LYS A 125 11.07 18.98 16.58
N LEU A 126 9.97 18.45 17.13
CA LEU A 126 8.79 18.09 16.35
C LEU A 126 8.17 19.34 15.70
N LEU A 127 8.06 19.32 14.38
CA LEU A 127 7.48 20.36 13.56
C LEU A 127 6.03 20.07 13.21
N ARG A 128 5.72 18.80 12.91
CA ARG A 128 4.37 18.38 12.54
C ARG A 128 4.16 16.90 12.83
N ASP A 129 2.93 16.58 13.19
CA ASP A 129 2.41 15.23 13.35
C ASP A 129 1.21 15.06 12.41
N GLU A 130 1.31 14.13 11.47
CA GLU A 130 0.35 13.97 10.37
C GLU A 130 -0.12 12.53 10.21
N ARG A 131 -1.44 12.34 10.18
CA ARG A 131 -2.07 11.04 9.91
C ARG A 131 -2.29 10.97 8.40
N SER A 132 -1.51 10.14 7.73
CA SER A 132 -1.52 10.05 6.26
C SER A 132 -2.47 8.96 5.73
N GLY A 133 -2.99 8.10 6.59
CA GLY A 133 -4.01 7.11 6.26
C GLY A 133 -4.40 6.29 7.47
N GLU A 134 -5.64 5.81 7.52
CA GLU A 134 -6.15 4.98 8.61
C GLU A 134 -7.23 4.01 8.14
N THR A 135 -7.40 2.91 8.88
CA THR A 135 -8.50 1.98 8.70
C THR A 135 -8.86 1.31 10.02
N SER A 136 -10.14 0.99 10.17
CA SER A 136 -10.66 0.12 11.23
C SER A 136 -11.27 -1.17 10.67
N LEU A 137 -11.12 -1.40 9.36
CA LEU A 137 -11.70 -2.56 8.69
C LEU A 137 -10.94 -3.83 9.05
N THR A 138 -11.65 -4.82 9.56
CA THR A 138 -11.10 -6.12 9.96
C THR A 138 -11.19 -7.17 8.86
N ASN A 139 -10.30 -8.17 8.91
CA ASN A 139 -10.32 -9.37 8.09
C ASN A 139 -10.15 -9.13 6.58
N ALA A 140 -9.48 -8.05 6.20
CA ALA A 140 -9.25 -7.72 4.81
C ALA A 140 -7.94 -6.93 4.63
N TRP A 141 -7.21 -7.20 3.55
CA TRP A 141 -6.00 -6.44 3.21
C TRP A 141 -6.38 -5.10 2.56
N THR A 142 -6.24 -4.03 3.34
CA THR A 142 -6.53 -2.66 2.92
C THR A 142 -5.23 -1.91 2.67
N THR A 143 -5.11 -1.22 1.54
CA THR A 143 -4.05 -0.21 1.36
C THR A 143 -4.46 1.06 2.08
N ILE A 144 -3.61 1.55 2.99
CA ILE A 144 -3.76 2.84 3.64
C ILE A 144 -2.60 3.75 3.26
N GLY A 145 -2.81 5.06 3.27
CA GLY A 145 -1.77 6.03 2.94
C GLY A 145 -2.26 7.20 2.10
N GLY A 146 -1.31 7.96 1.57
CA GLY A 146 -1.56 9.17 0.80
C GLY A 146 -0.31 10.01 0.59
N LEU A 147 -0.51 11.27 0.21
CA LEU A 147 0.55 12.25 0.09
C LEU A 147 0.71 13.06 1.37
N THR A 148 1.94 13.38 1.72
CA THR A 148 2.31 14.31 2.80
C THR A 148 3.46 15.22 2.34
N THR A 149 3.49 16.48 2.77
CA THR A 149 4.53 17.45 2.33
C THR A 149 5.34 17.98 3.50
N ALA A 150 6.60 17.60 3.62
CA ALA A 150 7.46 17.95 4.74
C ALA A 150 7.48 19.47 5.01
N PRO A 151 7.39 19.94 6.27
CA PRO A 151 7.59 21.35 6.61
C PRO A 151 8.93 21.88 6.09
N GLY A 152 9.02 23.18 5.81
CA GLY A 152 10.17 23.77 5.11
C GLY A 152 11.54 23.58 5.80
N ASN A 153 11.57 23.46 7.12
CA ASN A 153 12.79 23.22 7.91
C ASN A 153 12.93 21.76 8.39
N ALA A 154 12.12 20.84 7.89
CA ALA A 154 12.21 19.43 8.25
C ALA A 154 13.44 18.77 7.60
N VAL A 155 14.16 17.98 8.39
CA VAL A 155 15.32 17.19 7.93
C VAL A 155 15.15 15.69 8.20
N MET A 156 14.22 15.34 9.07
CA MET A 156 13.93 13.96 9.44
C MET A 156 12.42 13.74 9.49
N ALA A 157 11.97 12.56 9.06
CA ALA A 157 10.65 12.04 9.31
C ALA A 157 10.75 10.73 10.10
N ARG A 158 9.90 10.58 11.12
CA ARG A 158 9.66 9.30 11.79
C ARG A 158 8.35 8.72 11.29
N ILE A 159 8.43 7.57 10.64
CA ILE A 159 7.30 6.88 10.01
C ILE A 159 6.79 5.84 10.98
N HIS A 160 5.55 5.99 11.44
CA HIS A 160 4.90 5.08 12.39
C HIS A 160 3.86 4.20 11.70
N LEU A 161 3.95 2.90 12.00
CA LEU A 161 2.88 1.92 11.81
C LEU A 161 2.16 1.81 13.16
N HIS A 162 0.98 2.40 13.24
CA HIS A 162 0.41 2.83 14.52
C HIS A 162 -0.90 2.11 14.79
N LEU A 163 -1.07 1.52 15.96
CA LEU A 163 -2.37 1.11 16.50
C LEU A 163 -2.80 2.10 17.58
N GLU A 164 -4.00 2.64 17.42
CA GLU A 164 -4.69 3.44 18.41
C GLU A 164 -5.98 2.72 18.80
N SER A 165 -6.02 2.10 19.98
CA SER A 165 -7.16 1.31 20.44
C SER A 165 -7.37 1.42 21.95
N THR A 166 -8.62 1.36 22.40
CA THR A 166 -8.97 1.28 23.83
C THR A 166 -9.09 -0.15 24.36
N ALA A 167 -9.04 -1.14 23.47
CA ALA A 167 -9.05 -2.57 23.77
C ALA A 167 -7.86 -3.28 23.11
N PRO A 168 -7.54 -4.53 23.47
CA PRO A 168 -6.57 -5.32 22.72
C PRO A 168 -6.94 -5.38 21.23
N GLY A 169 -5.98 -5.05 20.37
CA GLY A 169 -6.09 -5.12 18.93
C GLY A 169 -4.86 -5.78 18.33
N ALA A 170 -5.04 -6.42 17.18
CA ALA A 170 -3.99 -7.09 16.43
C ALA A 170 -4.14 -6.81 14.94
N PHE A 171 -3.02 -6.51 14.29
CA PHE A 171 -2.95 -6.28 12.85
C PHE A 171 -1.65 -6.83 12.27
N ILE A 172 -1.68 -7.06 10.97
CA ILE A 172 -0.53 -7.46 10.16
C ILE A 172 -0.28 -6.31 9.17
N MET A 173 0.99 -5.95 9.03
CA MET A 173 1.45 -4.96 8.08
C MET A 173 2.44 -5.58 7.10
N ASP A 174 2.33 -5.18 5.85
CA ASP A 174 3.24 -5.58 4.78
C ASP A 174 3.34 -4.46 3.73
N ALA A 175 4.37 -4.54 2.88
CA ALA A 175 4.57 -3.71 1.71
C ALA A 175 4.44 -2.21 2.00
N VAL A 176 5.17 -1.75 3.01
CA VAL A 176 5.21 -0.33 3.39
C VAL A 176 6.06 0.43 2.38
N SER A 177 5.73 1.68 2.12
CA SER A 177 6.60 2.56 1.36
C SER A 177 6.52 4.00 1.84
N PHE A 178 7.66 4.68 1.78
CA PHE A 178 7.78 6.11 1.96
C PHE A 178 8.76 6.64 0.91
N LYS A 179 8.23 7.23 -0.17
CA LYS A 179 9.02 7.66 -1.33
C LYS A 179 8.72 9.11 -1.66
N LYS A 180 9.74 9.84 -2.14
CA LYS A 180 9.52 11.19 -2.69
C LYS A 180 8.70 11.05 -3.98
N SER A 181 7.46 11.51 -3.97
CA SER A 181 6.51 11.30 -5.06
C SER A 181 5.40 12.36 -5.02
N LEU A 182 4.89 12.70 -6.21
CA LEU A 182 3.69 13.53 -6.40
C LEU A 182 2.52 12.71 -6.98
N ASP A 183 2.69 11.40 -7.13
CA ASP A 183 1.76 10.56 -7.87
C ASP A 183 0.40 10.44 -7.16
N GLY A 184 0.41 10.11 -5.87
CA GLY A 184 -0.78 10.13 -5.01
C GLY A 184 -1.80 9.04 -5.33
N ASN A 185 -1.40 8.01 -6.08
CA ASN A 185 -2.22 6.83 -6.29
C ASN A 185 -2.44 6.12 -4.96
N LEU A 186 -3.63 5.59 -4.72
CA LEU A 186 -3.95 4.87 -3.49
C LEU A 186 -3.80 3.35 -3.64
N LEU A 187 -3.59 2.88 -4.87
CA LEU A 187 -3.31 1.49 -5.15
C LEU A 187 -1.85 1.16 -4.82
N TYR A 188 -1.65 -0.07 -4.34
CA TYR A 188 -0.37 -0.73 -4.24
C TYR A 188 -0.15 -1.58 -5.50
N ASN A 189 1.08 -1.55 -6.04
CA ASN A 189 1.46 -2.33 -7.21
C ASN A 189 0.48 -2.12 -8.39
N GLU A 190 0.16 -0.85 -8.62
CA GLU A 190 -0.80 -0.37 -9.59
C GLU A 190 -0.40 -0.63 -11.05
N ASN A 191 0.90 -0.84 -11.26
CA ASN A 191 1.55 -1.11 -12.53
C ASN A 191 1.97 -2.59 -12.65
N PHE A 192 1.62 -3.43 -11.67
CA PHE A 192 1.85 -4.88 -11.69
C PHE A 192 3.32 -5.33 -11.78
N GLU A 193 4.26 -4.45 -11.44
CA GLU A 193 5.70 -4.75 -11.50
C GLU A 193 6.15 -5.71 -10.38
N ILE A 194 5.41 -5.75 -9.28
CA ILE A 194 5.70 -6.61 -8.13
C ILE A 194 4.92 -7.92 -8.27
N TYR A 195 5.66 -9.02 -8.36
CA TYR A 195 5.10 -10.37 -8.41
C TYR A 195 6.14 -11.33 -7.84
N THR A 196 5.95 -11.72 -6.58
CA THR A 196 6.77 -12.73 -5.88
C THR A 196 6.08 -14.09 -5.84
N GLY A 197 4.77 -14.11 -6.04
CA GLY A 197 3.95 -15.32 -6.03
C GLY A 197 4.12 -16.23 -7.25
N LYS A 198 3.30 -17.29 -7.29
CA LYS A 198 3.19 -18.24 -8.41
C LYS A 198 1.76 -18.44 -8.91
N ASN A 199 0.81 -17.64 -8.41
CA ASN A 199 -0.62 -17.77 -8.67
C ASN A 199 -1.10 -16.96 -9.90
N GLY A 200 -0.19 -16.28 -10.59
CA GLY A 200 -0.48 -15.45 -11.75
C GLY A 200 -1.16 -14.11 -11.43
N ILE A 201 -1.25 -13.73 -10.16
CA ILE A 201 -1.81 -12.46 -9.70
C ILE A 201 -0.67 -11.61 -9.16
N ALA A 202 -0.55 -10.38 -9.63
CA ALA A 202 0.42 -9.42 -9.10
C ALA A 202 0.19 -9.16 -7.60
N ASP A 203 1.27 -8.95 -6.85
CA ASP A 203 1.19 -8.84 -5.39
C ASP A 203 0.25 -7.71 -4.95
N GLY A 204 -0.55 -7.96 -3.92
CA GLY A 204 -1.56 -7.03 -3.40
C GLY A 204 -2.90 -7.00 -4.15
N TRP A 205 -3.03 -7.68 -5.28
CA TRP A 205 -4.31 -7.88 -5.96
C TRP A 205 -4.96 -9.20 -5.52
N THR A 206 -6.28 -9.24 -5.50
CA THR A 206 -7.07 -10.43 -5.12
C THR A 206 -8.02 -10.81 -6.24
N ARG A 207 -8.05 -12.09 -6.62
CA ARG A 207 -9.00 -12.60 -7.61
C ARG A 207 -10.41 -12.74 -7.04
N TYR A 208 -11.43 -12.61 -7.87
CA TYR A 208 -12.82 -12.89 -7.49
C TYR A 208 -13.67 -13.31 -8.70
N GLY A 209 -14.88 -13.80 -8.41
CA GLY A 209 -15.86 -14.16 -9.43
C GLY A 209 -15.61 -15.55 -10.00
N ALA A 210 -15.97 -15.73 -11.27
CA ALA A 210 -15.89 -17.00 -11.97
C ALA A 210 -14.45 -17.56 -12.03
N ALA A 211 -14.33 -18.86 -12.27
CA ALA A 211 -13.04 -19.48 -12.54
C ALA A 211 -12.41 -18.88 -13.80
N GLY A 212 -11.10 -18.63 -13.74
CA GLY A 212 -10.35 -18.02 -14.81
C GLY A 212 -8.86 -18.27 -14.68
N ASP A 213 -8.14 -18.00 -15.76
CA ASP A 213 -6.69 -18.01 -15.82
C ASP A 213 -6.16 -16.60 -15.62
N PHE A 214 -5.18 -16.47 -14.74
CA PHE A 214 -4.55 -15.21 -14.40
C PHE A 214 -3.05 -15.33 -14.64
N LYS A 215 -2.44 -14.30 -15.23
CA LYS A 215 -0.99 -14.26 -15.50
C LYS A 215 -0.47 -12.84 -15.32
N VAL A 216 0.68 -12.71 -14.66
CA VAL A 216 1.52 -11.52 -14.81
C VAL A 216 2.39 -11.77 -16.05
N VAL A 217 2.19 -10.97 -17.09
CA VAL A 217 2.84 -11.12 -18.39
C VAL A 217 3.93 -10.07 -18.57
N THR A 218 4.93 -10.38 -19.39
CA THR A 218 6.00 -9.42 -19.79
C THR A 218 5.82 -8.87 -21.20
N THR A 219 4.80 -9.37 -21.93
CA THR A 219 4.40 -8.84 -23.24
C THR A 219 2.96 -9.27 -23.56
N PRO A 220 2.13 -8.38 -24.12
CA PRO A 220 2.36 -6.93 -24.27
C PRO A 220 2.30 -6.20 -22.92
N VAL A 221 3.04 -5.10 -22.80
CA VAL A 221 3.06 -4.17 -21.64
C VAL A 221 3.02 -2.72 -22.15
N VAL A 222 2.42 -1.80 -21.40
CA VAL A 222 2.42 -0.36 -21.74
C VAL A 222 3.60 0.35 -21.09
N SER A 223 3.83 0.07 -19.82
CA SER A 223 4.88 0.68 -19.02
C SER A 223 5.63 -0.38 -18.24
N GLY A 224 6.88 -0.08 -17.87
CA GLY A 224 7.70 -1.00 -17.09
C GLY A 224 8.00 -2.30 -17.84
N SER A 225 7.83 -3.43 -17.17
CA SER A 225 8.18 -4.76 -17.68
C SER A 225 7.07 -5.79 -17.48
N ARG A 226 5.98 -5.44 -16.80
CA ARG A 226 4.91 -6.38 -16.44
C ARG A 226 3.53 -5.76 -16.61
N ALA A 227 2.55 -6.62 -16.85
CA ALA A 227 1.13 -6.27 -16.86
C ALA A 227 0.30 -7.45 -16.33
N GLN A 228 -0.92 -7.20 -15.88
CA GLN A 228 -1.82 -8.28 -15.45
C GLN A 228 -2.73 -8.71 -16.58
N GLN A 229 -2.66 -9.99 -16.96
CA GLN A 229 -3.62 -10.65 -17.83
C GLN A 229 -4.67 -11.41 -17.01
N VAL A 230 -5.93 -11.32 -17.43
CA VAL A 230 -7.07 -12.07 -16.92
C VAL A 230 -7.81 -12.69 -18.10
N SER A 231 -8.08 -14.00 -18.03
CA SER A 231 -8.87 -14.75 -19.01
C SER A 231 -9.95 -15.56 -18.30
N MET A 232 -11.22 -15.35 -18.64
CA MET A 232 -12.33 -16.05 -17.99
C MET A 232 -13.63 -16.03 -18.79
N ALA A 233 -14.59 -16.85 -18.37
CA ALA A 233 -15.99 -16.76 -18.78
C ALA A 233 -16.84 -16.47 -17.53
N GLY A 234 -17.84 -15.61 -17.67
CA GLY A 234 -18.67 -15.10 -16.59
C GLY A 234 -18.23 -13.72 -16.09
N LEU A 235 -18.64 -13.40 -14.87
CA LEU A 235 -18.27 -12.19 -14.14
C LEU A 235 -17.08 -12.48 -13.23
N GLY A 236 -16.00 -11.72 -13.35
CA GLY A 236 -14.90 -11.77 -12.39
C GLY A 236 -13.67 -11.03 -12.86
N GLY A 237 -12.64 -11.05 -12.02
CA GLY A 237 -11.39 -10.33 -12.30
C GLY A 237 -10.52 -10.25 -11.07
N ILE A 238 -9.89 -9.09 -10.89
CA ILE A 238 -9.06 -8.78 -9.73
C ILE A 238 -9.54 -7.51 -9.03
N TYR A 239 -9.28 -7.41 -7.74
CA TYR A 239 -9.59 -6.24 -6.95
C TYR A 239 -8.51 -5.90 -5.94
N GLN A 240 -8.54 -4.65 -5.49
CA GLN A 240 -7.80 -4.16 -4.33
C GLN A 240 -8.69 -3.28 -3.46
N GLU A 241 -8.55 -3.41 -2.14
CA GLU A 241 -9.24 -2.54 -1.18
C GLU A 241 -8.31 -1.42 -0.73
N VAL A 242 -8.86 -0.21 -0.66
CA VAL A 242 -8.14 1.01 -0.27
C VAL A 242 -8.97 1.81 0.73
N ALA A 243 -8.33 2.36 1.75
CA ALA A 243 -8.99 3.31 2.64
C ALA A 243 -9.26 4.63 1.91
N ILE A 244 -10.44 5.20 2.13
CA ILE A 244 -10.90 6.44 1.51
C ILE A 244 -11.56 7.36 2.52
N THR A 245 -11.80 8.60 2.10
CA THR A 245 -12.56 9.59 2.87
C THR A 245 -13.94 9.74 2.23
N GLY A 246 -15.00 9.59 3.02
CA GLY A 246 -16.37 9.86 2.57
C GLY A 246 -16.55 11.29 2.03
N ASN A 247 -17.51 11.47 1.13
CA ASN A 247 -17.76 12.72 0.38
C ASN A 247 -16.59 13.22 -0.49
N SER A 248 -15.48 12.48 -0.60
CA SER A 248 -14.38 12.84 -1.48
C SER A 248 -14.59 12.31 -2.89
N THR A 249 -14.10 13.07 -3.86
CA THR A 249 -14.08 12.68 -5.27
C THR A 249 -12.76 11.97 -5.58
N TYR A 250 -12.86 10.95 -6.44
CA TYR A 250 -11.74 10.13 -6.86
C TYR A 250 -11.77 9.94 -8.37
N GLU A 251 -10.59 9.91 -8.96
CA GLU A 251 -10.37 9.54 -10.36
C GLU A 251 -9.79 8.14 -10.44
N ILE A 252 -10.42 7.28 -11.23
CA ILE A 252 -9.89 5.97 -11.61
C ILE A 252 -9.49 5.98 -13.08
N LYS A 253 -8.31 5.45 -13.41
CA LYS A 253 -7.80 5.31 -14.77
C LYS A 253 -6.99 4.04 -14.92
N GLY A 254 -6.79 3.61 -16.15
CA GLY A 254 -5.86 2.54 -16.51
C GLY A 254 -5.91 2.23 -17.99
N LEU A 255 -4.95 1.45 -18.47
CA LEU A 255 -4.88 1.00 -19.85
C LEU A 255 -5.28 -0.45 -19.93
N VAL A 256 -6.17 -0.77 -20.88
CA VAL A 256 -6.65 -2.13 -21.12
C VAL A 256 -6.41 -2.53 -22.57
N ASN A 257 -5.94 -3.75 -22.80
CA ASN A 257 -5.88 -4.39 -24.11
C ASN A 257 -6.68 -5.69 -24.06
N ILE A 258 -7.84 -5.69 -24.72
CA ILE A 258 -8.70 -6.87 -24.81
C ILE A 258 -8.23 -7.75 -25.97
N THR A 259 -7.66 -8.91 -25.64
CA THR A 259 -7.03 -9.83 -26.62
C THR A 259 -8.01 -10.87 -27.16
N ALA A 260 -9.09 -11.14 -26.45
CA ALA A 260 -10.18 -11.98 -26.93
C ALA A 260 -11.50 -11.55 -26.28
N LEU A 261 -12.52 -11.25 -27.07
CA LEU A 261 -13.87 -10.97 -26.56
C LEU A 261 -14.89 -11.13 -27.68
N SER A 262 -15.75 -12.15 -27.60
CA SER A 262 -16.83 -12.37 -28.56
C SER A 262 -18.13 -11.67 -28.16
N SER A 263 -18.31 -11.40 -26.87
CA SER A 263 -19.44 -10.67 -26.28
C SER A 263 -19.03 -10.16 -24.90
N GLY A 264 -19.74 -9.18 -24.35
CA GLY A 264 -19.44 -8.64 -23.02
C GLY A 264 -18.51 -7.42 -23.05
N LYS A 265 -17.87 -7.13 -21.91
CA LYS A 265 -17.07 -5.92 -21.70
C LYS A 265 -16.08 -6.07 -20.56
N VAL A 266 -15.00 -5.30 -20.63
CA VAL A 266 -14.12 -5.04 -19.47
C VAL A 266 -14.57 -3.76 -18.80
N GLN A 267 -14.61 -3.76 -17.47
CA GLN A 267 -15.04 -2.59 -16.69
C GLN A 267 -14.08 -2.29 -15.55
N MET A 268 -14.04 -1.01 -15.18
CA MET A 268 -13.56 -0.56 -13.89
C MET A 268 -14.77 -0.32 -12.99
N VAL A 269 -14.77 -0.93 -11.81
CA VAL A 269 -15.86 -0.79 -10.83
C VAL A 269 -15.29 -0.32 -9.51
N VAL A 270 -15.98 0.62 -8.87
CA VAL A 270 -15.65 1.12 -7.54
C VAL A 270 -16.83 0.82 -6.62
N GLN A 271 -16.60 -0.05 -5.65
CA GLN A 271 -17.56 -0.38 -4.61
C GLN A 271 -17.18 0.32 -3.32
N TYR A 272 -18.09 1.07 -2.72
CA TYR A 272 -17.85 1.81 -1.48
C TYR A 272 -18.48 1.10 -0.29
N TYR A 273 -17.76 1.05 0.82
CA TYR A 273 -18.17 0.36 2.03
C TYR A 273 -18.09 1.25 3.26
N ASP A 274 -19.00 1.03 4.21
CA ASP A 274 -18.89 1.61 5.56
C ASP A 274 -17.88 0.84 6.44
N ALA A 275 -17.65 1.32 7.66
CA ALA A 275 -16.72 0.72 8.61
C ALA A 275 -17.13 -0.67 9.11
N SER A 276 -18.41 -1.03 8.95
CA SER A 276 -18.95 -2.35 9.28
C SER A 276 -18.82 -3.34 8.11
N GLY A 277 -18.30 -2.89 6.96
CA GLY A 277 -18.16 -3.70 5.74
C GLY A 277 -19.45 -3.80 4.91
N ASN A 278 -20.46 -2.97 5.16
CA ASN A 278 -21.67 -2.95 4.34
C ASN A 278 -21.42 -2.17 3.04
N LEU A 279 -21.89 -2.71 1.92
CA LEU A 279 -21.85 -2.02 0.63
C LEU A 279 -22.81 -0.82 0.64
N LEU A 280 -22.28 0.37 0.38
CA LEU A 280 -23.03 1.62 0.30
C LEU A 280 -23.35 2.01 -1.14
N SER A 281 -22.43 1.73 -2.07
CA SER A 281 -22.57 2.13 -3.47
C SER A 281 -21.69 1.26 -4.37
N ASP A 282 -22.14 1.04 -5.61
CA ASP A 282 -21.45 0.31 -6.67
C ASP A 282 -21.51 1.16 -7.94
N VAL A 283 -20.35 1.66 -8.36
CA VAL A 283 -20.22 2.60 -9.49
C VAL A 283 -19.36 1.96 -10.58
N ARG A 284 -19.71 2.17 -11.85
CA ARG A 284 -18.95 1.73 -13.03
C ARG A 284 -18.44 2.95 -13.81
N PRO A 285 -17.33 3.58 -13.40
CA PRO A 285 -16.88 4.81 -14.04
C PRO A 285 -16.45 4.63 -15.49
N ALA A 286 -16.10 3.40 -15.90
CA ALA A 286 -15.71 3.12 -17.27
C ALA A 286 -15.93 1.65 -17.67
N GLU A 287 -16.20 1.45 -18.96
CA GLU A 287 -16.25 0.15 -19.61
C GLU A 287 -15.79 0.24 -21.07
N THR A 288 -15.28 -0.85 -21.62
CA THR A 288 -14.94 -0.96 -23.03
C THR A 288 -15.09 -2.39 -23.54
N GLY A 289 -15.44 -2.51 -24.82
CA GLY A 289 -15.41 -3.76 -25.59
C GLY A 289 -14.43 -3.69 -26.77
N LEU A 290 -13.59 -2.65 -26.83
CA LEU A 290 -12.63 -2.47 -27.92
C LEU A 290 -11.50 -3.48 -27.79
N THR A 291 -11.28 -4.25 -28.86
CA THR A 291 -10.29 -5.34 -28.90
C THR A 291 -9.03 -4.96 -29.65
N ASN A 292 -7.94 -5.68 -29.36
CA ASN A 292 -6.65 -5.64 -30.06
C ASN A 292 -5.97 -4.26 -30.08
N THR A 293 -6.22 -3.43 -29.07
CA THR A 293 -5.56 -2.14 -28.91
C THR A 293 -5.54 -1.74 -27.44
N TRP A 294 -4.47 -1.03 -27.03
CA TRP A 294 -4.44 -0.39 -25.72
C TRP A 294 -5.41 0.78 -25.70
N THR A 295 -6.41 0.69 -24.83
CA THR A 295 -7.43 1.71 -24.62
C THR A 295 -7.30 2.24 -23.21
N THR A 296 -7.18 3.55 -23.05
CA THR A 296 -7.34 4.17 -21.73
C THR A 296 -8.81 4.16 -21.36
N ILE A 297 -9.13 3.59 -20.20
CA ILE A 297 -10.45 3.66 -19.60
C ILE A 297 -10.34 4.29 -18.21
N GLY A 298 -11.37 5.01 -17.80
CA GLY A 298 -11.36 5.70 -16.52
C GLY A 298 -12.53 6.66 -16.38
N GLY A 299 -12.70 7.19 -15.19
CA GLY A 299 -13.75 8.13 -14.86
C GLY A 299 -13.61 8.70 -13.46
N ILE A 300 -14.54 9.57 -13.10
CA ILE A 300 -14.60 10.22 -11.79
C ILE A 300 -15.77 9.61 -11.01
N THR A 301 -15.56 9.39 -9.73
CA THR A 301 -16.58 8.88 -8.80
C THR A 301 -16.50 9.62 -7.46
N THR A 302 -17.61 9.73 -6.74
CA THR A 302 -17.65 10.38 -5.42
C THR A 302 -18.08 9.38 -4.36
N ALA A 303 -17.30 9.27 -3.30
CA ALA A 303 -17.58 8.37 -2.19
C ALA A 303 -18.82 8.84 -1.40
N PRO A 304 -19.75 7.94 -1.03
CA PRO A 304 -20.81 8.24 -0.07
C PRO A 304 -20.25 8.80 1.25
N GLY A 305 -21.03 9.60 1.97
CA GLY A 305 -20.53 10.35 3.12
C GLY A 305 -20.00 9.52 4.28
N ASN A 306 -20.54 8.31 4.51
CA ASN A 306 -20.10 7.38 5.54
C ASN A 306 -19.17 6.26 5.01
N ALA A 307 -18.71 6.36 3.76
CA ALA A 307 -17.79 5.40 3.20
C ALA A 307 -16.38 5.59 3.79
N VAL A 308 -15.73 4.47 4.13
CA VAL A 308 -14.35 4.44 4.66
C VAL A 308 -13.41 3.57 3.82
N MET A 309 -13.97 2.73 2.96
CA MET A 309 -13.22 1.85 2.07
C MET A 309 -13.81 1.88 0.66
N ALA A 310 -12.94 1.82 -0.33
CA ALA A 310 -13.29 1.53 -1.71
C ALA A 310 -12.63 0.21 -2.13
N ARG A 311 -13.41 -0.68 -2.74
CA ARG A 311 -12.91 -1.86 -3.44
C ARG A 311 -12.89 -1.56 -4.93
N ILE A 312 -11.67 -1.55 -5.48
CA ILE A 312 -11.40 -1.21 -6.86
C ILE A 312 -11.29 -2.50 -7.66
N HIS A 313 -12.23 -2.73 -8.58
CA HIS A 313 -12.28 -3.91 -9.42
C HIS A 313 -11.84 -3.61 -10.84
N LEU A 314 -11.09 -4.54 -11.40
CA LEU A 314 -10.69 -4.60 -12.80
C LEU A 314 -11.20 -5.93 -13.33
N HIS A 315 -12.30 -5.91 -14.10
CA HIS A 315 -13.06 -7.14 -14.30
C HIS A 315 -13.66 -7.30 -15.69
N LEU A 316 -13.86 -8.55 -16.07
CA LEU A 316 -14.57 -8.97 -17.26
C LEU A 316 -15.99 -9.37 -16.88
N GLU A 317 -16.95 -8.91 -17.66
CA GLU A 317 -18.32 -9.41 -17.66
C GLU A 317 -18.63 -9.93 -19.07
N SER A 318 -18.59 -11.26 -19.23
CA SER A 318 -18.84 -11.90 -20.53
C SER A 318 -19.47 -13.28 -20.37
N PRO A 319 -20.54 -13.64 -21.12
CA PRO A 319 -21.10 -15.00 -21.09
C PRO A 319 -20.22 -16.04 -21.78
N ALA A 320 -19.26 -15.62 -22.62
CA ALA A 320 -18.30 -16.48 -23.30
C ALA A 320 -16.87 -16.22 -22.79
N PRO A 321 -15.90 -17.12 -23.04
CA PRO A 321 -14.51 -16.86 -22.71
C PRO A 321 -14.00 -15.57 -23.35
N GLY A 322 -13.44 -14.69 -22.53
CA GLY A 322 -12.74 -13.47 -22.94
C GLY A 322 -11.42 -13.33 -22.18
N ALA A 323 -10.54 -12.47 -22.70
CA ALA A 323 -9.24 -12.18 -22.13
C ALA A 323 -8.90 -10.71 -22.30
N PHE A 324 -8.35 -10.11 -21.25
CA PHE A 324 -7.81 -8.77 -21.26
C PHE A 324 -6.51 -8.68 -20.49
N ILE A 325 -5.72 -7.66 -20.84
CA ILE A 325 -4.50 -7.28 -20.15
C ILE A 325 -4.71 -5.86 -19.64
N MET A 326 -4.35 -5.59 -18.39
CA MET A 326 -4.41 -4.26 -17.80
C MET A 326 -3.05 -3.82 -17.28
N ASP A 327 -2.76 -2.54 -17.41
CA ASP A 327 -1.51 -1.89 -17.01
C ASP A 327 -1.76 -0.43 -16.60
N ALA A 328 -0.82 0.17 -15.88
CA ALA A 328 -0.77 1.56 -15.47
C ALA A 328 -2.09 2.05 -14.82
N VAL A 329 -2.59 1.29 -13.85
CA VAL A 329 -3.83 1.61 -13.15
C VAL A 329 -3.58 2.74 -12.16
N SER A 330 -4.58 3.58 -11.93
CA SER A 330 -4.54 4.55 -10.86
C SER A 330 -5.90 4.79 -10.24
N PHE A 331 -5.90 4.97 -8.92
CA PHE A 331 -7.05 5.47 -8.16
C PHE A 331 -6.56 6.57 -7.24
N LYS A 332 -6.92 7.82 -7.55
CA LYS A 332 -6.38 9.03 -6.92
C LYS A 332 -7.50 9.87 -6.35
N LYS A 333 -7.25 10.51 -5.21
CA LYS A 333 -8.14 11.56 -4.70
C LYS A 333 -8.01 12.79 -5.62
N SER A 334 -9.14 13.31 -6.11
CA SER A 334 -9.20 14.48 -7.00
C SER A 334 -9.26 15.79 -6.23
#